data_AF-A0A252CSA0-F1
#
_entry.id   AF-A0A252CSA0-F1
#
_cell.length_a   1.000
_cell.length_b   1.000
_cell.length_c   1.000
_cell.angle_alpha   90.00
_cell.angle_beta   90.00
_cell.angle_gamma   90.00
#
_symmetry.space_group_name_H-M   'P 1'
#
loop_
_entity.id
_entity.type
_entity.pdbx_description
1 polymer ?
#
loop_
_entity_poly.entity_id
_entity_poly.type
_entity_poly.pdbx_seq_one_letter_code
_entity_poly.pdbx_strand_id
1 'polypeptide(L)'
;MTTQSSTQSPFTSTQINAVRTYIKKTWKTLTRSHEHLLQSAKDTKLEHKPGTPWIIYISPREDNPNIQSVLERSLSAEDMRQIEIRTLPPEAEAIREHGLLYLPGSYVVPGGRFNEMYGWDSYFILLGLLRDGEWDLAQSQVDQLLYQVQHYGTILNSNRTYMLSRSQPPVLSLMVLAMFQHTQDEEWLRSAVPLLEQFYYYWVVPPHLNPATGLSRYYALGEGPAPEVLFSERDEEGKSHYERVKEYYQRFEIEDYDVSLYYDRENDELSNLFYKGDRTMRESGFDISNRFGPFSIDIIHYAPVCLNSLLYQMEQDLAQINDILGNEELAQQWRDRADSRRDRMDQYLWDQKQGLYLDYHFQTGKRRHYEFATTFYPLWMGIASEAQAKRIAENLSLFEAPGGIFTSTRVTGNQWDAPFGWAPLTLIAVQGLHRYGYHQEGDRIARKFLAMVIKEFERRGILVEKYDVERCSANVSDEICFGYSSNEIGFGWTNGVVLELLATLA
;
A
#
# COMPACT_ATOMS: atom_id res chain seq x y z
N MET A 1 -28.54 30.90 -19.09
CA MET A 1 -27.49 30.69 -20.11
C MET A 1 -26.74 29.43 -19.69
N THR A 2 -27.09 28.32 -20.32
CA THR A 2 -26.49 27.00 -20.12
C THR A 2 -25.11 27.03 -20.76
N THR A 3 -24.06 27.22 -19.95
CA THR A 3 -22.68 27.03 -20.41
C THR A 3 -22.46 25.55 -20.62
N GLN A 4 -22.47 25.13 -21.90
CA GLN A 4 -21.83 23.89 -22.33
C GLN A 4 -20.37 23.95 -21.85
N SER A 5 -20.07 23.22 -20.79
CA SER A 5 -18.70 22.94 -20.39
C SER A 5 -18.08 22.10 -21.51
N SER A 6 -17.08 22.66 -22.18
CA SER A 6 -16.39 21.99 -23.26
C SER A 6 -15.74 20.70 -22.76
N THR A 7 -16.23 19.57 -23.26
CA THR A 7 -15.73 18.20 -23.08
C THR A 7 -14.39 17.96 -23.78
N GLN A 8 -13.54 18.98 -23.94
CA GLN A 8 -12.21 18.78 -24.49
C GLN A 8 -11.26 18.30 -23.39
N SER A 9 -10.60 17.17 -23.65
CA SER A 9 -9.48 16.70 -22.83
C SER A 9 -8.49 17.85 -22.61
N PRO A 10 -8.07 18.14 -21.36
CA PRO A 10 -7.05 19.15 -21.11
C PRO A 10 -5.66 18.77 -21.68
N PHE A 11 -5.52 17.57 -22.26
CA PHE A 11 -4.29 17.05 -22.84
C PHE A 11 -4.48 16.65 -24.31
N THR A 12 -3.45 16.91 -25.11
CA THR A 12 -3.37 16.47 -26.50
C THR A 12 -3.08 14.96 -26.58
N SER A 13 -3.47 14.32 -27.69
CA SER A 13 -3.14 12.92 -27.95
C SER A 13 -1.62 12.67 -27.94
N THR A 14 -0.81 13.66 -28.36
CA THR A 14 0.65 13.60 -28.33
C THR A 14 1.19 13.49 -26.90
N GLN A 15 0.67 14.30 -25.98
CA GLN A 15 1.05 14.26 -24.56
C GLN A 15 0.70 12.92 -23.91
N ILE A 16 -0.53 12.45 -24.14
CA ILE A 16 -0.99 11.16 -23.63
C ILE A 16 -0.12 10.02 -24.16
N ASN A 17 0.19 10.02 -25.47
CA ASN A 17 1.01 8.98 -26.08
C ASN A 17 2.46 8.98 -25.56
N ALA A 18 3.03 10.16 -25.27
CA ALA A 18 4.37 10.25 -24.70
C ALA A 18 4.44 9.60 -23.30
N VAL A 19 3.44 9.89 -22.45
CA VAL A 19 3.33 9.27 -21.11
C VAL A 19 3.09 7.77 -21.21
N ARG A 20 2.16 7.31 -22.06
CA ARG A 20 1.93 5.86 -22.28
C ARG A 20 3.19 5.13 -22.76
N THR A 21 3.94 5.74 -23.68
CA THR A 21 5.20 5.17 -24.18
C THR A 21 6.25 5.06 -23.08
N TYR A 22 6.36 6.08 -22.23
CA TYR A 22 7.23 6.01 -21.05
C TYR A 22 6.82 4.87 -20.12
N ILE A 23 5.55 4.81 -19.74
CA ILE A 23 5.03 3.79 -18.82
C ILE A 23 5.29 2.37 -19.36
N LYS A 24 4.97 2.12 -20.64
CA LYS A 24 5.20 0.83 -21.30
C LYS A 24 6.67 0.40 -21.23
N LYS A 25 7.61 1.32 -21.44
CA LYS A 25 9.05 1.05 -21.31
C LYS A 25 9.43 0.76 -19.86
N THR A 26 8.85 1.50 -18.92
CA THR A 26 9.19 1.42 -17.51
C THR A 26 8.79 0.10 -16.87
N TRP A 27 7.74 -0.60 -17.34
CA TRP A 27 7.42 -1.96 -16.86
C TRP A 27 8.61 -2.91 -16.96
N LYS A 28 9.32 -2.89 -18.09
CA LYS A 28 10.54 -3.68 -18.27
C LYS A 28 11.64 -3.29 -17.28
N THR A 29 11.82 -1.99 -17.02
CA THR A 29 12.84 -1.49 -16.08
C THR A 29 12.51 -1.83 -14.61
N LEU A 30 11.23 -1.88 -14.27
CA LEU A 30 10.75 -2.20 -12.92
C LEU A 30 10.58 -3.71 -12.69
N THR A 31 10.65 -4.52 -13.75
CA THR A 31 10.58 -5.98 -13.61
C THR A 31 11.83 -6.52 -12.89
N ARG A 32 11.62 -7.48 -12.00
CA ARG A 32 12.65 -8.33 -11.40
C ARG A 32 12.30 -9.78 -11.71
N SER A 33 13.34 -10.58 -11.91
CA SER A 33 13.30 -12.02 -12.21
C SER A 33 14.58 -12.64 -11.67
N HIS A 34 14.81 -13.94 -11.88
CA HIS A 34 16.09 -14.57 -11.49
C HIS A 34 17.31 -13.91 -12.13
N GLU A 35 17.19 -13.35 -13.34
CA GLU A 35 18.28 -12.60 -13.99
C GLU A 35 18.66 -11.33 -13.20
N HIS A 36 17.72 -10.78 -12.43
CA HIS A 36 17.88 -9.57 -11.63
C HIS A 36 18.10 -9.89 -10.15
N LEU A 37 18.37 -11.15 -9.79
CA LEU A 37 18.35 -11.57 -8.38
C LEU A 37 19.44 -10.89 -7.56
N LEU A 38 20.66 -10.73 -8.08
CA LEU A 38 21.72 -9.98 -7.39
C LEU A 38 21.35 -8.50 -7.22
N GLN A 39 20.75 -7.88 -8.23
CA GLN A 39 20.24 -6.51 -8.11
C GLN A 39 19.17 -6.41 -7.03
N SER A 40 18.28 -7.39 -6.96
CA SER A 40 17.22 -7.47 -5.96
C SER A 40 17.79 -7.71 -4.56
N ALA A 41 18.86 -8.50 -4.44
CA ALA A 41 19.50 -8.82 -3.18
C ALA A 41 20.24 -7.63 -2.56
N LYS A 42 20.80 -6.73 -3.39
CA LYS A 42 21.41 -5.47 -2.94
C LYS A 42 20.40 -4.60 -2.20
N ASP A 43 20.68 -4.34 -0.93
CA ASP A 43 19.83 -3.54 -0.06
C ASP A 43 20.56 -2.29 0.41
N THR A 44 20.11 -1.12 -0.05
CA THR A 44 20.63 0.18 0.41
C THR A 44 19.98 0.65 1.71
N LYS A 45 19.00 -0.10 2.22
CA LYS A 45 18.25 0.24 3.44
C LYS A 45 18.90 -0.29 4.71
N LEU A 46 19.93 -1.14 4.60
CA LEU A 46 20.69 -1.68 5.71
C LEU A 46 22.19 -1.53 5.45
N GLU A 47 22.97 -1.59 6.53
CA GLU A 47 24.43 -1.67 6.40
C GLU A 47 24.83 -3.02 5.78
N HIS A 48 25.73 -2.96 4.79
CA HIS A 48 26.29 -4.14 4.16
C HIS A 48 27.81 -4.11 4.27
N LYS A 49 28.40 -5.20 4.77
CA LYS A 49 29.85 -5.32 4.92
C LYS A 49 30.50 -5.54 3.54
N PRO A 50 31.39 -4.64 3.08
CA PRO A 50 32.04 -4.79 1.79
C PRO A 50 32.78 -6.13 1.66
N GLY A 51 32.65 -6.77 0.50
CA GLY A 51 33.30 -8.05 0.19
C GLY A 51 32.61 -9.28 0.78
N THR A 52 31.42 -9.13 1.37
CA THR A 52 30.57 -10.27 1.78
C THR A 52 29.46 -10.50 0.75
N PRO A 53 29.02 -11.75 0.55
CA PRO A 53 27.93 -12.05 -0.37
C PRO A 53 26.59 -11.51 0.16
N TRP A 54 25.65 -11.25 -0.75
CA TRP A 54 24.28 -10.86 -0.42
C TRP A 54 23.43 -12.09 -0.12
N ILE A 55 22.71 -12.07 0.99
CA ILE A 55 21.98 -13.25 1.46
C ILE A 55 20.61 -13.34 0.78
N ILE A 56 20.29 -14.55 0.31
CA ILE A 56 18.98 -14.93 -0.22
C ILE A 56 18.45 -16.08 0.63
N TYR A 57 17.28 -15.86 1.22
CA TYR A 57 16.59 -16.82 2.05
C TYR A 57 15.52 -17.58 1.26
N ILE A 58 15.63 -18.90 1.27
CA ILE A 58 14.67 -19.82 0.66
C ILE A 58 13.80 -20.44 1.75
N SER A 59 12.49 -20.58 1.49
CA SER A 59 11.57 -21.24 2.40
C SER A 59 12.00 -22.69 2.68
N PRO A 60 11.93 -23.20 3.92
CA PRO A 60 12.23 -24.60 4.20
C PRO A 60 11.23 -25.58 3.56
N ARG A 61 10.13 -25.08 2.97
CA ARG A 61 9.13 -25.86 2.22
C ARG A 61 9.53 -26.11 0.77
N GLU A 62 10.66 -25.55 0.32
CA GLU A 62 11.16 -25.66 -1.05
C GLU A 62 12.26 -26.72 -1.22
N ASP A 63 12.44 -27.15 -2.47
CA ASP A 63 13.58 -27.98 -2.88
C ASP A 63 14.81 -27.11 -3.19
N ASN A 64 15.63 -26.86 -2.15
CA ASN A 64 16.84 -26.02 -2.24
C ASN A 64 17.79 -26.44 -3.40
N PRO A 65 18.16 -27.73 -3.58
CA PRO A 65 18.95 -28.18 -4.73
C PRO A 65 18.37 -27.79 -6.10
N ASN A 66 17.06 -27.90 -6.26
CA ASN A 66 16.40 -27.51 -7.52
C ASN A 66 16.48 -26.00 -7.74
N ILE A 67 16.19 -25.19 -6.72
CA ILE A 67 16.30 -23.72 -6.82
C ILE A 67 17.74 -23.31 -7.13
N GLN A 68 18.73 -23.89 -6.47
CA GLN A 68 20.13 -23.61 -6.76
C GLN A 68 20.46 -23.91 -8.25
N SER A 69 19.98 -25.03 -8.77
CA SER A 69 20.16 -25.39 -10.19
C SER A 69 19.48 -24.40 -11.15
N VAL A 70 18.32 -23.86 -10.78
CA VAL A 70 17.63 -22.81 -11.56
C VAL A 70 18.43 -21.50 -11.54
N LEU A 71 18.94 -21.11 -10.38
CA LEU A 71 19.73 -19.88 -10.22
C LEU A 71 21.07 -19.96 -10.96
N GLU A 72 21.76 -21.09 -10.91
CA GLU A 72 23.02 -21.33 -11.64
C GLU A 72 22.85 -21.26 -13.17
N ARG A 73 21.63 -21.53 -13.68
CA ARG A 73 21.30 -21.37 -15.12
C ARG A 73 20.90 -19.95 -15.48
N SER A 74 20.38 -19.19 -14.53
CA SER A 74 19.81 -17.85 -14.76
C SER A 74 20.80 -16.72 -14.52
N LEU A 75 21.79 -16.95 -13.65
CA LEU A 75 22.79 -15.96 -13.25
C LEU A 75 24.15 -16.27 -13.85
N SER A 76 24.97 -15.24 -14.03
CA SER A 76 26.38 -15.44 -14.38
C SER A 76 27.13 -16.08 -13.21
N ALA A 77 28.23 -16.79 -13.51
CA ALA A 77 29.08 -17.36 -12.46
C ALA A 77 29.67 -16.29 -11.52
N GLU A 78 29.80 -15.05 -11.99
CA GLU A 78 30.24 -13.92 -11.16
C GLU A 78 29.14 -13.47 -10.20
N ASP A 79 27.90 -13.33 -10.69
CA ASP A 79 26.77 -12.94 -9.84
C ASP A 79 26.46 -14.03 -8.79
N MET A 80 26.57 -15.31 -9.17
CA MET A 80 26.42 -16.44 -8.25
C MET A 80 27.44 -16.41 -7.09
N ARG A 81 28.65 -15.91 -7.31
CA ARG A 81 29.65 -15.76 -6.22
C ARG A 81 29.35 -14.60 -5.27
N GLN A 82 28.52 -13.65 -5.70
CA GLN A 82 28.14 -12.49 -4.91
C GLN A 82 26.86 -12.72 -4.10
N ILE A 83 26.25 -13.90 -4.17
CA ILE A 83 25.08 -14.28 -3.39
C ILE A 83 25.37 -15.48 -2.50
N GLU A 84 24.71 -15.52 -1.35
CA GLU A 84 24.72 -16.66 -0.43
C GLU A 84 23.30 -17.14 -0.23
N ILE A 85 23.03 -18.40 -0.59
CA ILE A 85 21.72 -19.03 -0.40
C ILE A 85 21.67 -19.64 1.00
N ARG A 86 20.66 -19.25 1.78
CA ARG A 86 20.38 -19.80 3.11
C ARG A 86 18.96 -20.33 3.18
N THR A 87 18.76 -21.37 3.98
CA THR A 87 17.41 -21.79 4.37
C THR A 87 16.87 -20.80 5.40
N LEU A 88 15.63 -20.35 5.20
CA LEU A 88 14.93 -19.48 6.13
C LEU A 88 14.70 -20.23 7.46
N PRO A 89 15.16 -19.70 8.60
CA PRO A 89 14.82 -20.27 9.90
C PRO A 89 13.31 -20.30 10.12
N PRO A 90 12.79 -21.24 10.93
CA PRO A 90 11.35 -21.33 11.21
C PRO A 90 10.80 -20.08 11.93
N GLU A 91 11.62 -19.45 12.78
CA GLU A 91 11.26 -18.26 13.55
C GLU A 91 12.02 -17.03 13.03
N ALA A 92 11.32 -15.92 12.80
CA ALA A 92 11.90 -14.70 12.26
C ALA A 92 12.95 -14.08 13.21
N GLU A 93 12.77 -14.24 14.53
CA GLU A 93 13.65 -13.75 15.58
C GLU A 93 15.01 -14.46 15.60
N ALA A 94 15.14 -15.62 14.95
CA ALA A 94 16.41 -16.33 14.81
C ALA A 94 17.31 -15.71 13.73
N ILE A 95 16.77 -14.81 12.90
CA ILE A 95 17.50 -14.16 11.82
C ILE A 95 18.40 -13.07 12.43
N ARG A 96 19.71 -13.19 12.19
CA ARG A 96 20.74 -12.24 12.66
C ARG A 96 21.30 -11.38 11.53
N GLU A 97 21.31 -11.92 10.32
CA GLU A 97 21.74 -11.23 9.11
C GLU A 97 20.55 -11.16 8.17
N HIS A 98 20.22 -9.96 7.71
CA HIS A 98 19.05 -9.76 6.87
C HIS A 98 19.36 -10.00 5.39
N GLY A 99 18.34 -10.40 4.64
CA GLY A 99 18.48 -10.76 3.23
C GLY A 99 17.16 -10.70 2.46
N LEU A 100 17.25 -10.94 1.15
CA LEU A 100 16.08 -11.05 0.27
C LEU A 100 15.39 -12.40 0.50
N LEU A 101 14.06 -12.40 0.50
CA LEU A 101 13.26 -13.63 0.46
C LEU A 101 13.02 -14.03 -1.00
N TYR A 102 13.37 -15.27 -1.31
CA TYR A 102 13.27 -15.83 -2.66
C TYR A 102 11.83 -15.82 -3.20
N LEU A 103 11.66 -15.46 -4.46
CA LEU A 103 10.40 -15.59 -5.18
C LEU A 103 10.66 -16.34 -6.51
N PRO A 104 9.83 -17.32 -6.92
CA PRO A 104 10.13 -18.27 -8.01
C PRO A 104 9.95 -17.75 -9.43
N GLY A 105 9.72 -16.46 -9.63
CA GLY A 105 9.11 -15.91 -10.83
C GLY A 105 9.21 -14.38 -10.86
N SER A 106 8.73 -13.79 -11.94
CA SER A 106 8.89 -12.36 -12.19
C SER A 106 7.86 -11.53 -11.42
N TYR A 107 8.26 -10.33 -11.02
CA TYR A 107 7.39 -9.36 -10.36
C TYR A 107 7.86 -7.94 -10.71
N VAL A 108 7.03 -6.94 -10.44
CA VAL A 108 7.37 -5.54 -10.67
C VAL A 108 7.56 -4.83 -9.34
N VAL A 109 8.63 -4.04 -9.23
CA VAL A 109 8.92 -3.24 -8.03
C VAL A 109 8.33 -1.84 -8.16
N PRO A 110 8.11 -1.10 -7.05
CA PRO A 110 7.62 0.27 -7.12
C PRO A 110 8.56 1.21 -7.89
N GLY A 111 9.87 1.14 -7.65
CA GLY A 111 10.87 1.94 -8.36
C GLY A 111 11.87 2.63 -7.43
N GLY A 112 12.86 3.29 -8.03
CA GLY A 112 13.93 3.96 -7.29
C GLY A 112 14.71 3.02 -6.37
N ARG A 113 14.75 3.34 -5.07
CA ARG A 113 15.42 2.55 -4.03
C ARG A 113 14.74 1.21 -3.69
N PHE A 114 13.51 0.99 -4.14
CA PHE A 114 12.72 -0.20 -3.85
C PHE A 114 13.01 -1.29 -4.89
N ASN A 115 13.70 -2.35 -4.45
CA ASN A 115 14.10 -3.49 -5.29
C ASN A 115 13.35 -4.79 -4.91
N GLU A 116 12.41 -4.66 -3.99
CA GLU A 116 11.58 -5.72 -3.46
C GLU A 116 10.18 -5.68 -4.08
N MET A 117 9.51 -6.83 -4.04
CA MET A 117 8.08 -6.90 -4.27
C MET A 117 7.35 -6.30 -3.07
N TYR A 118 6.44 -5.35 -3.30
CA TYR A 118 5.60 -4.73 -2.26
C TYR A 118 4.16 -5.20 -2.35
N GLY A 119 3.49 -5.35 -1.20
CA GLY A 119 2.16 -5.95 -1.11
C GLY A 119 1.07 -5.17 -1.86
N TRP A 120 0.76 -3.95 -1.39
CA TRP A 120 -0.38 -3.19 -1.93
C TRP A 120 -0.07 -2.41 -3.23
N ASP A 121 1.19 -2.00 -3.43
CA ASP A 121 1.67 -1.40 -4.69
C ASP A 121 1.38 -2.31 -5.88
N SER A 122 1.53 -3.63 -5.67
CA SER A 122 1.30 -4.66 -6.69
C SER A 122 -0.09 -4.61 -7.28
N TYR A 123 -1.12 -4.17 -6.54
CA TYR A 123 -2.47 -4.03 -7.09
C TYR A 123 -2.54 -2.92 -8.13
N PHE A 124 -2.02 -1.74 -7.81
CA PHE A 124 -2.04 -0.61 -8.76
C PHE A 124 -1.14 -0.88 -9.96
N ILE A 125 -0.01 -1.57 -9.75
CA ILE A 125 0.85 -2.04 -10.83
C ILE A 125 0.10 -3.04 -11.71
N LEU A 126 -0.60 -4.02 -11.12
CA LEU A 126 -1.37 -5.02 -11.85
C LEU A 126 -2.35 -4.35 -12.81
N LEU A 127 -3.13 -3.36 -12.33
CA LEU A 127 -4.05 -2.61 -13.19
C LEU A 127 -3.33 -2.02 -14.42
N GLY A 128 -2.16 -1.41 -14.22
CA GLY A 128 -1.33 -0.89 -15.31
C GLY A 128 -0.86 -1.96 -16.29
N LEU A 129 -0.38 -3.10 -15.79
CA LEU A 129 0.05 -4.23 -16.61
C LEU A 129 -1.10 -4.78 -17.46
N LEU A 130 -2.29 -4.91 -16.89
CA LEU A 130 -3.50 -5.33 -17.61
C LEU A 130 -3.86 -4.33 -18.73
N ARG A 131 -3.79 -3.02 -18.46
CA ARG A 131 -4.07 -1.99 -19.49
C ARG A 131 -3.10 -2.03 -20.65
N ASP A 132 -1.85 -2.38 -20.39
CA ASP A 132 -0.80 -2.47 -21.41
C ASP A 132 -0.67 -3.86 -22.04
N GLY A 133 -1.49 -4.83 -21.62
CA GLY A 133 -1.50 -6.19 -22.14
C GLY A 133 -0.29 -7.05 -21.72
N GLU A 134 0.34 -6.73 -20.59
CA GLU A 134 1.44 -7.49 -19.99
C GLU A 134 0.91 -8.68 -19.15
N TRP A 135 0.08 -9.53 -19.76
CA TRP A 135 -0.71 -10.55 -19.06
C TRP A 135 0.13 -11.57 -18.30
N ASP A 136 1.21 -12.07 -18.90
CA ASP A 136 2.09 -13.07 -18.27
C ASP A 136 2.81 -12.49 -17.05
N LEU A 137 3.24 -11.24 -17.13
CA LEU A 137 3.88 -10.54 -16.01
C LEU A 137 2.86 -10.24 -14.91
N ALA A 138 1.63 -9.86 -15.29
CA ALA A 138 0.52 -9.67 -14.35
C ALA A 138 0.17 -10.97 -13.60
N GLN A 139 0.07 -12.10 -14.32
CA GLN A 139 -0.15 -13.43 -13.75
C GLN A 139 0.97 -13.81 -12.78
N SER A 140 2.22 -13.72 -13.24
CA SER A 140 3.40 -14.00 -12.43
C SER A 140 3.39 -13.17 -11.15
N GLN A 141 3.04 -11.89 -11.21
CA GLN A 141 2.94 -11.03 -10.03
C GLN A 141 1.91 -11.53 -9.01
N VAL A 142 0.73 -11.98 -9.44
CA VAL A 142 -0.26 -12.55 -8.51
C VAL A 142 0.24 -13.86 -7.91
N ASP A 143 0.85 -14.71 -8.72
CA ASP A 143 1.42 -15.99 -8.27
C ASP A 143 2.53 -15.78 -7.23
N GLN A 144 3.33 -14.72 -7.33
CA GLN A 144 4.34 -14.39 -6.31
C GLN A 144 3.73 -13.99 -4.97
N LEU A 145 2.57 -13.33 -4.96
CA LEU A 145 1.88 -13.00 -3.71
C LEU A 145 1.24 -14.25 -3.09
N LEU A 146 0.64 -15.11 -3.90
CA LEU A 146 0.14 -16.42 -3.46
C LEU A 146 1.28 -17.27 -2.88
N TYR A 147 2.44 -17.28 -3.52
CA TYR A 147 3.67 -17.90 -3.02
C TYR A 147 4.07 -17.33 -1.65
N GLN A 148 4.04 -16.02 -1.45
CA GLN A 148 4.34 -15.43 -0.15
C GLN A 148 3.38 -15.92 0.95
N VAL A 149 2.08 -16.00 0.67
CA VAL A 149 1.12 -16.56 1.64
C VAL A 149 1.45 -18.02 1.95
N GLN A 150 1.74 -18.83 0.93
CA GLN A 150 2.04 -20.24 1.09
C GLN A 150 3.36 -20.50 1.84
N HIS A 151 4.39 -19.70 1.60
CA HIS A 151 5.76 -19.96 2.08
C HIS A 151 6.22 -19.09 3.23
N TYR A 152 5.60 -17.91 3.42
CA TYR A 152 5.92 -16.92 4.45
C TYR A 152 4.73 -16.59 5.35
N GLY A 153 3.56 -17.18 5.11
CA GLY A 153 2.40 -17.15 5.99
C GLY A 153 1.41 -16.02 5.73
N THR A 154 1.86 -14.94 5.09
CA THR A 154 1.06 -13.77 4.70
C THR A 154 1.71 -13.05 3.53
N ILE A 155 1.03 -12.06 2.96
CA ILE A 155 1.70 -11.09 2.07
C ILE A 155 2.53 -10.17 2.94
N LEU A 156 3.82 -10.08 2.64
CA LEU A 156 4.74 -9.23 3.38
C LEU A 156 4.64 -7.80 2.87
N ASN A 157 4.99 -6.82 3.72
CA ASN A 157 5.17 -5.44 3.31
C ASN A 157 6.12 -5.35 2.11
N SER A 158 7.27 -6.03 2.23
CA SER A 158 8.09 -6.39 1.09
C SER A 158 8.86 -7.70 1.32
N ASN A 159 9.38 -8.34 0.28
CA ASN A 159 10.03 -9.67 0.38
C ASN A 159 11.45 -9.62 0.97
N ARG A 160 11.61 -9.07 2.18
CA ARG A 160 12.85 -9.04 2.97
C ARG A 160 12.66 -9.69 4.33
N THR A 161 13.71 -10.24 4.91
CA THR A 161 13.57 -10.94 6.21
C THR A 161 13.12 -10.04 7.36
N TYR A 162 13.50 -8.76 7.38
CA TYR A 162 13.02 -7.79 8.38
C TYR A 162 11.54 -7.40 8.21
N MET A 163 10.88 -7.88 7.16
CA MET A 163 9.45 -7.67 6.87
C MET A 163 8.58 -8.89 7.23
N LEU A 164 9.16 -10.02 7.67
CA LEU A 164 8.42 -11.26 7.98
C LEU A 164 7.32 -11.08 9.04
N SER A 165 7.42 -10.04 9.86
CA SER A 165 6.48 -9.73 10.92
C SER A 165 5.52 -8.58 10.59
N ARG A 166 5.46 -8.15 9.32
CA ARG A 166 4.67 -6.99 8.90
C ARG A 166 4.07 -7.20 7.50
N SER A 167 2.75 -7.02 7.41
CA SER A 167 2.02 -7.10 6.16
C SER A 167 1.83 -5.71 5.50
N GLN A 168 0.87 -5.59 4.57
CA GLN A 168 0.41 -4.35 3.94
C GLN A 168 -1.09 -4.43 3.62
N PRO A 169 -1.76 -3.33 3.23
CA PRO A 169 -3.20 -3.32 2.95
C PRO A 169 -3.65 -4.48 2.03
N PRO A 170 -4.63 -5.31 2.43
CA PRO A 170 -4.91 -6.57 1.76
C PRO A 170 -5.75 -6.40 0.49
N VAL A 171 -5.08 -6.48 -0.66
CA VAL A 171 -5.69 -6.29 -2.00
C VAL A 171 -5.54 -7.53 -2.91
N LEU A 172 -5.15 -8.69 -2.35
CA LEU A 172 -4.88 -9.90 -3.15
C LEU A 172 -6.10 -10.49 -3.84
N SER A 173 -7.25 -10.50 -3.19
CA SER A 173 -8.48 -11.04 -3.78
C SER A 173 -8.92 -10.25 -5.02
N LEU A 174 -8.77 -8.92 -4.98
CA LEU A 174 -8.98 -8.04 -6.14
C LEU A 174 -8.06 -8.42 -7.30
N MET A 175 -6.78 -8.67 -7.01
CA MET A 175 -5.80 -9.06 -8.02
C MET A 175 -6.12 -10.44 -8.62
N VAL A 176 -6.50 -11.41 -7.79
CA VAL A 176 -6.88 -12.75 -8.25
C VAL A 176 -8.10 -12.69 -9.17
N LEU A 177 -9.15 -11.95 -8.78
CA LEU A 177 -10.34 -11.79 -9.61
C LEU A 177 -10.07 -11.01 -10.90
N ALA A 178 -9.23 -9.97 -10.86
CA ALA A 178 -8.83 -9.23 -12.04
C ALA A 178 -8.09 -10.12 -13.06
N MET A 179 -7.20 -11.00 -12.59
CA MET A 179 -6.55 -12.00 -13.45
C MET A 179 -7.53 -13.04 -13.97
N PHE A 180 -8.40 -13.58 -13.12
CA PHE A 180 -9.40 -14.57 -13.53
C PHE A 180 -10.35 -14.03 -14.60
N GLN A 181 -10.77 -12.76 -14.51
CA GLN A 181 -11.59 -12.13 -15.56
C GLN A 181 -10.95 -12.17 -16.95
N HIS A 182 -9.61 -12.23 -17.01
CA HIS A 182 -8.86 -12.37 -18.25
C HIS A 182 -8.62 -13.83 -18.64
N THR A 183 -8.15 -14.66 -17.70
CA THR A 183 -7.70 -16.04 -17.99
C THR A 183 -8.84 -17.04 -18.07
N GLN A 184 -9.91 -16.82 -17.30
CA GLN A 184 -11.01 -17.76 -17.07
C GLN A 184 -10.53 -19.15 -16.59
N ASP A 185 -9.35 -19.20 -15.94
CA ASP A 185 -8.76 -20.43 -15.43
C ASP A 185 -9.35 -20.79 -14.07
N GLU A 186 -10.38 -21.63 -14.07
CA GLU A 186 -11.04 -22.11 -12.86
C GLU A 186 -10.17 -23.04 -12.01
N GLU A 187 -9.20 -23.75 -12.61
CA GLU A 187 -8.29 -24.64 -11.88
C GLU A 187 -7.31 -23.81 -11.05
N TRP A 188 -6.70 -22.80 -11.66
CA TRP A 188 -5.87 -21.83 -10.97
C TRP A 188 -6.67 -21.08 -9.89
N LEU A 189 -7.89 -20.61 -10.21
CA LEU A 189 -8.74 -19.92 -9.24
C LEU A 189 -9.03 -20.82 -8.02
N ARG A 190 -9.37 -22.10 -8.26
CA ARG A 190 -9.59 -23.09 -7.19
C ARG A 190 -8.34 -23.31 -6.34
N SER A 191 -7.16 -23.31 -6.96
CA SER A 191 -5.88 -23.42 -6.24
C SER A 191 -5.57 -22.21 -5.34
N ALA A 192 -6.06 -21.03 -5.72
CA ALA A 192 -5.83 -19.79 -4.97
C ALA A 192 -6.75 -19.67 -3.73
N VAL A 193 -7.92 -20.31 -3.70
CA VAL A 193 -8.91 -20.18 -2.60
C VAL A 193 -8.32 -20.44 -1.22
N PRO A 194 -7.62 -21.56 -0.94
CA PRO A 194 -7.08 -21.82 0.39
C PRO A 194 -6.06 -20.75 0.84
N LEU A 195 -5.32 -20.18 -0.11
CA LEU A 195 -4.34 -19.12 0.17
C LEU A 195 -5.03 -17.78 0.44
N LEU A 196 -6.09 -17.45 -0.30
CA LEU A 196 -6.91 -16.27 -0.02
C LEU A 196 -7.58 -16.36 1.35
N GLU A 197 -8.11 -17.53 1.72
CA GLU A 197 -8.68 -17.78 3.04
C GLU A 197 -7.62 -17.66 4.13
N GLN A 198 -6.43 -18.26 3.95
CA GLN A 198 -5.31 -18.11 4.88
C GLN A 198 -4.93 -16.64 5.08
N PHE A 199 -4.82 -15.87 3.99
CA PHE A 199 -4.50 -14.45 4.06
C PHE A 199 -5.63 -13.63 4.71
N TYR A 200 -6.89 -13.96 4.46
CA TYR A 200 -8.02 -13.35 5.17
C TYR A 200 -7.94 -13.64 6.67
N TYR A 201 -7.68 -14.90 7.07
CA TYR A 201 -7.57 -15.29 8.47
C TYR A 201 -6.46 -14.55 9.22
N TYR A 202 -5.34 -14.22 8.56
CA TYR A 202 -4.29 -13.37 9.15
C TYR A 202 -4.86 -12.08 9.75
N TRP A 203 -5.85 -11.46 9.09
CA TRP A 203 -6.44 -10.18 9.50
C TRP A 203 -7.63 -10.28 10.44
N VAL A 204 -8.31 -11.43 10.48
CA VAL A 204 -9.55 -11.62 11.27
C VAL A 204 -9.36 -12.53 12.48
N VAL A 205 -8.12 -12.70 12.94
CA VAL A 205 -7.78 -13.31 14.23
C VAL A 205 -7.01 -12.31 15.11
N PRO A 206 -7.02 -12.46 16.45
CA PRO A 206 -6.15 -11.66 17.31
C PRO A 206 -4.66 -11.85 16.94
N PRO A 207 -3.84 -10.77 16.99
CA PRO A 207 -4.13 -9.46 17.56
C PRO A 207 -4.77 -8.44 16.61
N HIS A 208 -4.98 -8.77 15.33
CA HIS A 208 -5.61 -7.88 14.35
C HIS A 208 -7.10 -7.71 14.61
N LEU A 209 -7.83 -8.80 14.86
CA LEU A 209 -9.25 -8.73 15.21
C LEU A 209 -9.41 -8.11 16.60
N ASN A 210 -10.18 -7.02 16.68
CA ASN A 210 -10.71 -6.54 17.94
C ASN A 210 -12.05 -7.25 18.24
N PRO A 211 -12.13 -8.10 19.27
CA PRO A 211 -13.36 -8.87 19.53
C PRO A 211 -14.53 -8.00 20.04
N ALA A 212 -14.26 -6.80 20.58
CA ALA A 212 -15.31 -5.94 21.12
C ALA A 212 -16.09 -5.21 20.02
N THR A 213 -15.42 -4.76 18.98
CA THR A 213 -16.07 -4.16 17.80
C THR A 213 -16.35 -5.18 16.71
N GLY A 214 -15.57 -6.27 16.69
CA GLY A 214 -15.58 -7.25 15.62
C GLY A 214 -15.04 -6.72 14.29
N LEU A 215 -14.29 -5.62 14.34
CA LEU A 215 -13.52 -5.03 13.24
C LEU A 215 -12.03 -5.32 13.45
N SER A 216 -11.25 -5.22 12.39
CA SER A 216 -9.80 -5.43 12.45
C SER A 216 -9.03 -4.11 12.56
N ARG A 217 -7.84 -4.19 13.16
CA ARG A 217 -6.82 -3.15 13.18
C ARG A 217 -5.55 -3.64 12.48
N TYR A 218 -4.72 -2.71 12.03
CA TYR A 218 -3.31 -3.03 11.78
C TYR A 218 -2.65 -3.36 13.12
N TYR A 219 -1.75 -4.33 13.14
CA TYR A 219 -0.98 -4.71 14.32
C TYR A 219 0.25 -5.53 13.91
N ALA A 220 1.30 -4.86 13.45
CA ALA A 220 2.54 -5.53 13.06
C ALA A 220 3.06 -6.41 14.20
N LEU A 221 3.46 -7.64 13.90
CA LEU A 221 3.82 -8.64 14.90
C LEU A 221 5.23 -8.42 15.47
N GLY A 222 6.09 -7.70 14.76
CA GLY A 222 7.46 -7.42 15.18
C GLY A 222 7.59 -6.52 16.41
N GLU A 223 8.76 -6.57 17.04
CA GLU A 223 9.10 -5.79 18.24
C GLU A 223 10.39 -4.98 18.01
N GLY A 224 10.60 -3.96 18.85
CA GLY A 224 11.78 -3.08 18.79
C GLY A 224 11.88 -2.23 17.52
N PRO A 225 12.94 -1.42 17.37
CA PRO A 225 13.07 -0.51 16.24
C PRO A 225 13.13 -1.26 14.90
N ALA A 226 12.47 -0.73 13.90
CA ALA A 226 12.51 -1.25 12.54
C ALA A 226 13.93 -1.04 11.91
N PRO A 227 14.63 -2.11 11.47
CA PRO A 227 16.02 -2.03 11.01
C PRO A 227 16.24 -1.05 9.84
N GLU A 228 15.33 -1.05 8.87
CA GLU A 228 15.36 -0.19 7.69
C GLU A 228 15.24 1.30 8.02
N VAL A 229 14.59 1.62 9.15
CA VAL A 229 14.37 2.98 9.62
C VAL A 229 15.61 3.53 10.30
N LEU A 230 16.24 2.71 11.16
CA LEU A 230 17.46 3.06 11.86
C LEU A 230 18.58 3.49 10.91
N PHE A 231 18.70 2.78 9.80
CA PHE A 231 19.77 3.01 8.85
C PHE A 231 19.40 4.08 7.83
N SER A 232 18.20 4.01 7.26
CA SER A 232 17.92 4.65 5.98
C SER A 232 17.02 5.89 6.00
N GLU A 233 16.37 6.18 7.13
CA GLU A 233 15.54 7.38 7.29
C GLU A 233 16.28 8.47 8.07
N ARG A 234 17.27 9.08 7.42
CA ARG A 234 18.10 10.15 7.98
C ARG A 234 17.83 11.48 7.30
N ASP A 235 17.90 12.56 8.07
CA ASP A 235 17.90 13.92 7.52
C ASP A 235 19.27 14.31 6.94
N GLU A 236 19.40 15.54 6.44
CA GLU A 236 20.64 16.05 5.84
C GLU A 236 21.79 16.15 6.86
N GLU A 237 21.46 16.33 8.14
CA GLU A 237 22.39 16.32 9.26
C GLU A 237 22.75 14.89 9.75
N GLY A 238 22.14 13.86 9.17
CA GLY A 238 22.39 12.45 9.49
C GLY A 238 21.61 11.91 10.69
N LYS A 239 20.70 12.69 11.29
CA LYS A 239 19.84 12.24 12.39
C LYS A 239 18.80 11.25 11.88
N SER A 240 18.69 10.13 12.58
CA SER A 240 17.67 9.12 12.32
C SER A 240 16.25 9.66 12.57
N HIS A 241 15.26 8.98 11.98
CA HIS A 241 13.86 9.23 12.24
C HIS A 241 13.54 9.23 13.74
N TYR A 242 14.04 8.25 14.50
CA TYR A 242 13.77 8.15 15.93
C TYR A 242 14.40 9.30 16.74
N GLU A 243 15.60 9.76 16.40
CA GLU A 243 16.19 10.96 17.03
C GLU A 243 15.33 12.20 16.78
N ARG A 244 14.85 12.39 15.54
CA ARG A 244 13.95 13.50 15.18
C ARG A 244 12.61 13.43 15.92
N VAL A 245 12.06 12.23 16.13
CA VAL A 245 10.83 12.05 16.93
C VAL A 245 11.05 12.41 18.39
N LYS A 246 12.17 11.99 18.99
CA LYS A 246 12.51 12.39 20.37
C LYS A 246 12.63 13.91 20.50
N GLU A 247 13.32 14.56 19.57
CA GLU A 247 13.39 16.03 19.53
C GLU A 247 12.02 16.68 19.41
N TYR A 248 11.12 16.11 18.61
CA TYR A 248 9.75 16.58 18.50
C TYR A 248 9.01 16.47 19.83
N TYR A 249 9.06 15.30 20.49
CA TYR A 249 8.42 15.11 21.79
C TYR A 249 8.99 16.04 22.87
N GLN A 250 10.28 16.36 22.84
CA GLN A 250 10.88 17.33 23.77
C GLN A 250 10.37 18.76 23.55
N ARG A 251 10.07 19.14 22.30
CA ARG A 251 9.72 20.51 21.92
C ARG A 251 8.22 20.79 21.96
N PHE A 252 7.39 19.79 21.70
CA PHE A 252 5.95 19.98 21.48
C PHE A 252 5.13 19.22 22.53
N GLU A 253 4.07 19.88 23.00
CA GLU A 253 3.00 19.23 23.76
C GLU A 253 2.02 18.55 22.81
N ILE A 254 1.60 17.33 23.14
CA ILE A 254 0.73 16.50 22.30
C ILE A 254 -0.46 16.06 23.15
N GLU A 255 -1.66 16.30 22.63
CA GLU A 255 -2.92 15.97 23.30
C GLU A 255 -3.65 14.78 22.67
N ASP A 256 -3.18 14.32 21.49
CA ASP A 256 -3.83 13.24 20.75
C ASP A 256 -3.76 11.88 21.48
N TYR A 257 -2.70 11.65 22.27
CA TYR A 257 -2.46 10.45 23.06
C TYR A 257 -1.52 10.76 24.24
N ASP A 258 -1.45 9.85 25.22
CA ASP A 258 -0.53 9.98 26.36
C ASP A 258 0.91 9.66 25.92
N VAL A 259 1.69 10.72 25.66
CA VAL A 259 3.10 10.62 25.24
C VAL A 259 3.96 9.82 26.23
N SER A 260 3.62 9.80 27.52
CA SER A 260 4.42 9.08 28.54
C SER A 260 4.44 7.57 28.33
N LEU A 261 3.46 7.02 27.59
CA LEU A 261 3.44 5.61 27.19
C LEU A 261 4.44 5.30 26.07
N TYR A 262 4.83 6.31 25.29
CA TYR A 262 5.61 6.18 24.06
C TYR A 262 7.03 6.73 24.19
N TYR A 263 7.25 7.68 25.09
CA TYR A 263 8.52 8.36 25.28
C TYR A 263 8.80 8.65 26.75
N ASP A 264 9.90 8.11 27.24
CA ASP A 264 10.45 8.41 28.56
C ASP A 264 11.29 9.69 28.47
N ARG A 265 10.74 10.78 29.01
CA ARG A 265 11.40 12.09 29.03
C ARG A 265 12.60 12.15 29.97
N GLU A 266 12.63 11.34 31.02
CA GLU A 266 13.71 11.37 32.01
C GLU A 266 14.99 10.73 31.44
N ASN A 267 14.83 9.63 30.69
CA ASN A 267 15.95 8.88 30.10
C ASN A 267 16.21 9.22 28.62
N ASP A 268 15.34 10.01 27.98
CA ASP A 268 15.38 10.32 26.55
C ASP A 268 15.30 9.06 25.66
N GLU A 269 14.36 8.18 25.97
CA GLU A 269 14.19 6.88 25.33
C GLU A 269 12.77 6.68 24.77
N LEU A 270 12.68 6.11 23.56
CA LEU A 270 11.41 5.66 22.99
C LEU A 270 11.05 4.28 23.54
N SER A 271 9.80 4.08 23.92
CA SER A 271 9.34 2.83 24.55
C SER A 271 9.12 1.71 23.52
N ASN A 272 8.97 0.47 24.00
CA ASN A 272 8.55 -0.65 23.15
C ASN A 272 7.19 -0.38 22.48
N LEU A 273 6.28 0.34 23.15
CA LEU A 273 4.98 0.69 22.59
C LEU A 273 5.12 1.65 21.41
N PHE A 274 6.09 2.58 21.46
CA PHE A 274 6.41 3.44 20.32
C PHE A 274 6.83 2.62 19.11
N TYR A 275 7.78 1.70 19.28
CA TYR A 275 8.25 0.87 18.17
C TYR A 275 7.14 -0.05 17.62
N LYS A 276 6.24 -0.52 18.49
CA LYS A 276 5.04 -1.25 18.06
C LYS A 276 4.11 -0.38 17.22
N GLY A 277 3.89 0.86 17.65
CA GLY A 277 3.15 1.88 16.91
C GLY A 277 3.75 2.17 15.54
N ASP A 278 5.05 2.46 15.46
CA ASP A 278 5.78 2.71 14.21
C ASP A 278 5.66 1.53 13.23
N ARG A 279 5.97 0.31 13.67
CA ARG A 279 5.86 -0.87 12.81
C ARG A 279 4.43 -1.09 12.31
N THR A 280 3.43 -0.86 13.16
CA THR A 280 2.01 -1.01 12.81
C THR A 280 1.56 0.08 11.84
N MET A 281 2.04 1.30 12.02
CA MET A 281 1.78 2.40 11.11
C MET A 281 2.36 2.09 9.71
N ARG A 282 3.53 1.46 9.62
CA ARG A 282 4.12 0.97 8.36
C ARG A 282 3.35 -0.18 7.72
N GLU A 283 2.70 -1.03 8.52
CA GLU A 283 1.79 -2.05 8.00
C GLU A 283 0.57 -1.45 7.29
N SER A 284 0.18 -0.22 7.66
CA SER A 284 -0.96 0.46 7.04
C SER A 284 -0.67 1.02 5.64
N GLY A 285 0.61 1.14 5.27
CA GLY A 285 1.08 1.80 4.04
C GLY A 285 1.07 3.33 4.08
N PHE A 286 0.65 3.94 5.22
CA PHE A 286 0.60 5.39 5.40
C PHE A 286 1.76 5.91 6.26
N ASP A 287 2.98 5.41 5.98
CA ASP A 287 4.20 5.77 6.70
C ASP A 287 4.89 7.02 6.13
N ILE A 288 4.88 8.18 6.77
CA ILE A 288 4.14 8.52 7.99
C ILE A 288 3.09 9.60 7.74
N SER A 289 2.11 9.68 8.66
CA SER A 289 1.05 10.70 8.73
C SER A 289 0.73 11.02 10.19
N ASN A 290 -0.09 12.06 10.44
CA ASN A 290 -0.63 12.36 11.77
C ASN A 290 -2.08 11.87 11.97
N ARG A 291 -2.56 10.95 11.14
CA ARG A 291 -3.92 10.41 11.17
C ARG A 291 -4.34 9.94 12.57
N PHE A 292 -3.44 9.26 13.27
CA PHE A 292 -3.64 8.76 14.64
C PHE A 292 -2.86 9.56 15.69
N GLY A 293 -2.75 10.88 15.49
CA GLY A 293 -1.87 11.76 16.26
C GLY A 293 -0.46 11.82 15.66
N PRO A 294 0.46 12.66 16.20
CA PRO A 294 1.83 12.77 15.70
C PRO A 294 2.48 11.42 15.40
N PHE A 295 3.02 11.28 14.18
CA PHE A 295 3.67 10.05 13.70
C PHE A 295 2.77 8.80 13.61
N SER A 296 1.47 8.94 13.88
CA SER A 296 0.47 7.87 13.87
C SER A 296 0.81 6.66 14.75
N ILE A 297 1.56 6.85 15.83
CA ILE A 297 1.98 5.73 16.69
C ILE A 297 0.83 5.09 17.48
N ASP A 298 -0.26 5.83 17.72
CA ASP A 298 -1.42 5.35 18.47
C ASP A 298 -2.33 4.42 17.63
N ILE A 299 -1.99 4.20 16.35
CA ILE A 299 -2.72 3.36 15.37
C ILE A 299 -3.14 1.99 15.93
N ILE A 300 -2.34 1.41 16.82
CA ILE A 300 -2.59 0.13 17.47
C ILE A 300 -3.94 0.10 18.21
N HIS A 301 -4.56 1.24 18.50
CA HIS A 301 -5.84 1.32 19.20
C HIS A 301 -7.04 1.69 18.33
N TYR A 302 -6.86 1.70 17.00
CA TYR A 302 -7.89 2.08 16.05
C TYR A 302 -8.33 0.92 15.17
N ALA A 303 -9.62 0.89 14.83
CA ALA A 303 -10.15 0.15 13.69
C ALA A 303 -10.17 1.11 12.47
N PRO A 304 -9.25 0.97 11.50
CA PRO A 304 -9.17 1.91 10.38
C PRO A 304 -10.23 1.64 9.31
N VAL A 305 -10.77 2.71 8.72
CA VAL A 305 -11.74 2.66 7.61
C VAL A 305 -11.18 1.88 6.43
N CYS A 306 -9.93 2.14 6.05
CA CYS A 306 -9.28 1.49 4.90
C CYS A 306 -9.19 -0.03 5.06
N LEU A 307 -8.62 -0.51 6.17
CA LEU A 307 -8.47 -1.95 6.41
C LEU A 307 -9.81 -2.67 6.39
N ASN A 308 -10.81 -2.15 7.10
CA ASN A 308 -12.10 -2.82 7.18
C ASN A 308 -12.88 -2.75 5.86
N SER A 309 -12.65 -1.73 5.04
CA SER A 309 -13.20 -1.71 3.67
C SER A 309 -12.55 -2.78 2.79
N LEU A 310 -11.24 -2.99 2.92
CA LEU A 310 -10.52 -4.02 2.18
C LEU A 310 -10.92 -5.43 2.61
N LEU A 311 -11.14 -5.67 3.91
CA LEU A 311 -11.62 -6.95 4.40
C LEU A 311 -13.06 -7.24 3.96
N TYR A 312 -13.92 -6.21 3.89
CA TYR A 312 -15.25 -6.35 3.27
C TYR A 312 -15.11 -6.79 1.81
N GLN A 313 -14.19 -6.16 1.07
CA GLN A 313 -13.96 -6.52 -0.32
C GLN A 313 -13.44 -7.96 -0.46
N MET A 314 -12.51 -8.40 0.40
CA MET A 314 -12.07 -9.81 0.41
C MET A 314 -13.22 -10.79 0.69
N GLU A 315 -14.14 -10.45 1.60
CA GLU A 315 -15.32 -11.27 1.89
C GLU A 315 -16.26 -11.34 0.67
N GLN A 316 -16.49 -10.22 -0.03
CA GLN A 316 -17.26 -10.19 -1.28
C GLN A 316 -16.57 -10.97 -2.42
N ASP A 317 -15.25 -10.84 -2.54
CA ASP A 317 -14.47 -11.52 -3.56
C ASP A 317 -14.50 -13.04 -3.34
N LEU A 318 -14.33 -13.50 -2.09
CA LEU A 318 -14.44 -14.91 -1.75
C LEU A 318 -15.85 -15.46 -1.96
N ALA A 319 -16.89 -14.64 -1.76
CA ALA A 319 -18.24 -15.02 -2.15
C ALA A 319 -18.36 -15.23 -3.66
N GLN A 320 -17.89 -14.27 -4.46
CA GLN A 320 -17.90 -14.34 -5.92
C GLN A 320 -17.10 -15.53 -6.46
N ILE A 321 -15.92 -15.79 -5.90
CA ILE A 321 -15.09 -16.95 -6.29
C ILE A 321 -15.84 -18.25 -6.01
N ASN A 322 -16.52 -18.36 -4.86
CA ASN A 322 -17.30 -19.55 -4.55
C ASN A 322 -18.52 -19.71 -5.46
N ASP A 323 -19.18 -18.63 -5.90
CA ASP A 323 -20.24 -18.72 -6.92
C ASP A 323 -19.68 -19.27 -8.24
N ILE A 324 -18.56 -18.71 -8.72
CA ILE A 324 -17.88 -19.15 -9.95
C ILE A 324 -17.55 -20.65 -9.88
N LEU A 325 -17.07 -21.12 -8.73
CA LEU A 325 -16.67 -22.52 -8.52
C LEU A 325 -17.84 -23.46 -8.18
N GLY A 326 -19.09 -22.96 -8.14
CA GLY A 326 -20.30 -23.74 -7.86
C GLY A 326 -20.57 -24.06 -6.39
N ASN A 327 -19.93 -23.35 -5.45
CA ASN A 327 -20.04 -23.53 -4.01
C ASN A 327 -21.04 -22.54 -3.37
N GLU A 328 -22.32 -22.62 -3.75
CA GLU A 328 -23.34 -21.64 -3.36
C GLU A 328 -23.48 -21.42 -1.84
N GLU A 329 -23.40 -22.49 -1.04
CA GLU A 329 -23.49 -22.38 0.43
C GLU A 329 -22.33 -21.58 1.03
N LEU A 330 -21.10 -21.85 0.58
CA LEU A 330 -19.92 -21.10 1.01
C LEU A 330 -20.00 -19.65 0.55
N ALA A 331 -20.45 -19.41 -0.68
CA ALA A 331 -20.66 -18.06 -1.19
C ALA A 331 -21.61 -17.26 -0.29
N GLN A 332 -22.73 -17.87 0.15
CA GLN A 332 -23.65 -17.21 1.06
C GLN A 332 -23.01 -16.92 2.43
N GLN A 333 -22.24 -17.85 3.00
CA GLN A 333 -21.53 -17.61 4.26
C GLN A 333 -20.56 -16.42 4.16
N TRP A 334 -19.89 -16.25 3.02
CA TRP A 334 -19.01 -15.10 2.77
C TRP A 334 -19.80 -13.79 2.63
N ARG A 335 -20.96 -13.79 1.96
CA ARG A 335 -21.85 -12.62 1.91
C ARG A 335 -22.35 -12.22 3.30
N ASP A 336 -22.73 -13.17 4.13
CA ASP A 336 -23.19 -12.91 5.50
C ASP A 336 -22.08 -12.25 6.36
N ARG A 337 -20.82 -12.64 6.15
CA ARG A 337 -19.65 -11.99 6.78
C ARG A 337 -19.49 -10.54 6.31
N ALA A 338 -19.58 -10.31 5.00
CA ALA A 338 -19.49 -8.98 4.41
C ALA A 338 -20.62 -8.06 4.91
N ASP A 339 -21.86 -8.55 4.95
CA ASP A 339 -23.00 -7.80 5.50
C ASP A 339 -22.77 -7.44 6.98
N SER A 340 -22.32 -8.42 7.79
CA SER A 340 -21.98 -8.17 9.19
C SER A 340 -20.87 -7.12 9.36
N ARG A 341 -19.88 -7.10 8.47
CA ARG A 341 -18.81 -6.10 8.49
C ARG A 341 -19.30 -4.72 8.07
N ARG A 342 -20.12 -4.61 7.01
CA ARG A 342 -20.75 -3.35 6.60
C ARG A 342 -21.51 -2.74 7.77
N ASP A 343 -22.36 -3.53 8.42
CA ASP A 343 -23.19 -3.06 9.53
C ASP A 343 -22.33 -2.55 10.71
N ARG A 344 -21.21 -3.23 11.01
CA ARG A 344 -20.23 -2.77 12.01
C ARG A 344 -19.49 -1.51 11.56
N MET A 345 -19.13 -1.38 10.30
CA MET A 345 -18.50 -0.18 9.77
C MET A 345 -19.45 1.02 9.86
N ASP A 346 -20.73 0.86 9.54
CA ASP A 346 -21.73 1.90 9.73
C ASP A 346 -21.94 2.25 11.20
N GLN A 347 -21.91 1.26 12.09
CA GLN A 347 -22.02 1.51 13.53
C GLN A 347 -20.82 2.29 14.08
N TYR A 348 -19.60 1.84 13.79
CA TYR A 348 -18.39 2.33 14.46
C TYR A 348 -17.67 3.43 13.69
N LEU A 349 -17.67 3.39 12.37
CA LEU A 349 -16.82 4.23 11.53
C LEU A 349 -17.59 5.38 10.86
N TRP A 350 -18.87 5.21 10.53
CA TRP A 350 -19.65 6.30 9.95
C TRP A 350 -19.99 7.38 10.98
N ASP A 351 -19.61 8.63 10.69
CA ASP A 351 -20.02 9.78 11.49
C ASP A 351 -21.09 10.61 10.78
N GLN A 352 -22.33 10.51 11.26
CA GLN A 352 -23.48 11.20 10.64
C GLN A 352 -23.35 12.73 10.63
N LYS A 353 -22.69 13.30 11.65
CA LYS A 353 -22.55 14.76 11.78
C LYS A 353 -21.55 15.27 10.76
N GLN A 354 -20.35 14.69 10.73
CA GLN A 354 -19.30 15.05 9.78
C GLN A 354 -19.68 14.64 8.34
N GLY A 355 -20.45 13.57 8.18
CA GLY A 355 -20.78 13.02 6.86
C GLY A 355 -19.59 12.34 6.19
N LEU A 356 -18.76 11.68 7.00
CA LEU A 356 -17.53 10.98 6.59
C LEU A 356 -17.43 9.65 7.33
N TYR A 357 -16.70 8.69 6.75
CA TYR A 357 -16.19 7.55 7.52
C TYR A 357 -14.89 7.97 8.22
N LEU A 358 -14.83 7.74 9.53
CA LEU A 358 -13.73 8.07 10.42
C LEU A 358 -13.23 6.82 11.12
N ASP A 359 -11.95 6.82 11.52
CA ASP A 359 -11.39 5.69 12.25
C ASP A 359 -11.90 5.64 13.70
N TYR A 360 -12.07 4.45 14.25
CA TYR A 360 -12.65 4.28 15.58
C TYR A 360 -11.63 3.79 16.61
N HIS A 361 -11.44 4.58 17.66
CA HIS A 361 -10.59 4.23 18.79
C HIS A 361 -11.37 3.35 19.78
N PHE A 362 -11.03 2.07 19.86
CA PHE A 362 -11.83 1.12 20.63
C PHE A 362 -11.58 1.16 22.15
N GLN A 363 -10.51 1.81 22.64
CA GLN A 363 -10.29 1.98 24.08
C GLN A 363 -11.07 3.17 24.64
N THR A 364 -11.10 4.29 23.91
CA THR A 364 -11.84 5.50 24.33
C THR A 364 -13.29 5.51 23.85
N GLY A 365 -13.64 4.63 22.91
CA GLY A 365 -14.96 4.53 22.32
C GLY A 365 -15.31 5.69 21.39
N LYS A 366 -14.31 6.41 20.87
CA LYS A 366 -14.48 7.65 20.09
C LYS A 366 -14.02 7.47 18.64
N ARG A 367 -14.69 8.17 17.72
CA ARG A 367 -14.19 8.35 16.36
C ARG A 367 -13.08 9.41 16.34
N ARG A 368 -12.07 9.20 15.52
CA ARG A 368 -10.98 10.15 15.28
C ARG A 368 -11.44 11.19 14.26
N HIS A 369 -11.60 12.43 14.72
CA HIS A 369 -11.96 13.54 13.84
C HIS A 369 -10.71 14.07 13.12
N TYR A 370 -10.30 13.31 12.10
CA TYR A 370 -9.18 13.63 11.23
C TYR A 370 -9.62 13.33 9.80
N GLU A 371 -9.92 14.37 9.02
CA GLU A 371 -10.39 14.18 7.66
C GLU A 371 -9.26 13.60 6.80
N PHE A 372 -9.39 12.33 6.44
CA PHE A 372 -8.41 11.56 5.69
C PHE A 372 -9.08 10.93 4.46
N ALA A 373 -8.36 10.88 3.33
CA ALA A 373 -8.89 10.42 2.04
C ALA A 373 -9.33 8.94 2.05
N THR A 374 -9.02 8.18 3.10
CA THR A 374 -9.55 6.82 3.28
C THR A 374 -11.06 6.79 3.46
N THR A 375 -11.72 7.93 3.71
CA THR A 375 -13.19 8.03 3.67
C THR A 375 -13.79 7.61 2.31
N PHE A 376 -13.00 7.60 1.23
CA PHE A 376 -13.46 7.15 -0.10
C PHE A 376 -13.41 5.63 -0.29
N TYR A 377 -12.75 4.87 0.60
CA TYR A 377 -12.69 3.41 0.49
C TYR A 377 -14.08 2.74 0.53
N PRO A 378 -15.00 3.12 1.44
CA PRO A 378 -16.38 2.59 1.43
C PRO A 378 -17.15 2.89 0.15
N LEU A 379 -16.85 3.99 -0.54
CA LEU A 379 -17.40 4.26 -1.86
C LEU A 379 -16.76 3.33 -2.89
N TRP A 380 -15.44 3.21 -2.90
CA TRP A 380 -14.73 2.35 -3.85
C TRP A 380 -15.21 0.89 -3.80
N MET A 381 -15.45 0.36 -2.59
CA MET A 381 -15.88 -1.03 -2.37
C MET A 381 -17.40 -1.24 -2.34
N GLY A 382 -18.21 -0.20 -2.56
CA GLY A 382 -19.67 -0.37 -2.59
C GLY A 382 -20.30 -0.66 -1.23
N ILE A 383 -19.69 -0.18 -0.14
CA ILE A 383 -20.13 -0.40 1.25
C ILE A 383 -21.17 0.64 1.65
N ALA A 384 -20.95 1.90 1.27
CA ALA A 384 -21.80 3.02 1.65
C ALA A 384 -23.23 2.90 1.10
N SER A 385 -24.21 3.40 1.83
CA SER A 385 -25.52 3.69 1.27
C SER A 385 -25.46 4.91 0.33
N GLU A 386 -26.45 5.05 -0.56
CA GLU A 386 -26.61 6.24 -1.41
C GLU A 386 -26.60 7.56 -0.60
N ALA A 387 -27.21 7.55 0.59
CA ALA A 387 -27.23 8.71 1.48
C ALA A 387 -25.84 9.04 2.05
N GLN A 388 -25.06 8.03 2.43
CA GLN A 388 -23.68 8.21 2.89
C GLN A 388 -22.77 8.66 1.74
N ALA A 389 -22.90 8.05 0.56
CA ALA A 389 -22.16 8.44 -0.64
C ALA A 389 -22.43 9.89 -1.01
N LYS A 390 -23.69 10.33 -0.95
CA LYS A 390 -24.06 11.74 -1.15
C LYS A 390 -23.36 12.68 -0.17
N ARG A 391 -23.37 12.34 1.12
CA ARG A 391 -22.72 13.16 2.15
C ARG A 391 -21.19 13.23 1.95
N ILE A 392 -20.56 12.14 1.50
CA ILE A 392 -19.13 12.13 1.18
C ILE A 392 -18.84 12.98 -0.06
N ALA A 393 -19.66 12.88 -1.10
CA ALA A 393 -19.54 13.72 -2.30
C ALA A 393 -19.75 15.21 -2.00
N GLU A 394 -20.71 15.57 -1.14
CA GLU A 394 -20.91 16.95 -0.64
C GLU A 394 -19.70 17.47 0.14
N ASN A 395 -18.93 16.59 0.78
CA ASN A 395 -17.70 16.90 1.50
C ASN A 395 -16.42 16.80 0.65
N LEU A 396 -16.51 16.51 -0.65
CA LEU A 396 -15.33 16.37 -1.53
C LEU A 396 -14.44 17.61 -1.52
N SER A 397 -15.02 18.80 -1.36
CA SER A 397 -14.27 20.07 -1.31
C SER A 397 -13.30 20.18 -0.13
N LEU A 398 -13.42 19.32 0.90
CA LEU A 398 -12.44 19.26 1.98
C LEU A 398 -11.10 18.70 1.50
N PHE A 399 -11.13 17.78 0.54
CA PHE A 399 -9.95 17.07 0.02
C PHE A 399 -9.49 17.62 -1.32
N GLU A 400 -10.39 18.17 -2.11
CA GLU A 400 -10.12 18.60 -3.48
C GLU A 400 -9.12 19.76 -3.54
N ALA A 401 -8.02 19.54 -4.24
CA ALA A 401 -6.95 20.49 -4.52
C ALA A 401 -6.85 20.79 -6.04
N PRO A 402 -6.04 21.76 -6.48
CA PRO A 402 -5.78 22.00 -7.91
C PRO A 402 -5.25 20.77 -8.67
N GLY A 403 -4.43 19.95 -8.03
CA GLY A 403 -3.75 18.78 -8.61
C GLY A 403 -4.40 17.43 -8.29
N GLY A 404 -5.63 17.40 -7.76
CA GLY A 404 -6.32 16.16 -7.40
C GLY A 404 -6.94 16.25 -6.01
N ILE A 405 -6.59 15.32 -5.13
CA ILE A 405 -7.01 15.34 -3.72
C ILE A 405 -5.82 15.29 -2.77
N PHE A 406 -5.94 15.96 -1.64
CA PHE A 406 -5.04 15.79 -0.51
C PHE A 406 -5.22 14.42 0.16
N THR A 407 -4.15 13.92 0.75
CA THR A 407 -4.19 12.75 1.63
C THR A 407 -5.01 13.00 2.90
N SER A 408 -4.84 14.19 3.50
CA SER A 408 -5.60 14.68 4.66
C SER A 408 -5.82 16.18 4.55
N THR A 409 -6.60 16.77 5.47
CA THR A 409 -6.81 18.22 5.53
C THR A 409 -5.74 18.98 6.32
N ARG A 410 -4.67 18.31 6.77
CA ARG A 410 -3.70 18.86 7.73
C ARG A 410 -2.31 18.92 7.12
N VAL A 411 -1.66 20.08 7.21
CA VAL A 411 -0.24 20.23 6.83
C VAL A 411 0.63 19.97 8.05
N THR A 412 1.37 18.86 8.02
CA THR A 412 2.10 18.35 9.20
C THR A 412 3.61 18.20 8.96
N GLY A 413 4.05 18.29 7.71
CA GLY A 413 5.41 17.94 7.29
C GLY A 413 5.63 16.43 7.08
N ASN A 414 4.59 15.61 7.26
CA ASN A 414 4.63 14.19 6.94
C ASN A 414 4.20 13.92 5.50
N GLN A 415 4.72 12.85 4.90
CA GLN A 415 4.47 12.54 3.49
C GLN A 415 3.03 12.07 3.17
N TRP A 416 2.32 11.47 4.14
CA TRP A 416 0.92 11.05 3.99
C TRP A 416 -0.05 12.04 4.67
N ASP A 417 0.16 13.33 4.43
CA ASP A 417 -0.70 14.42 4.87
C ASP A 417 -0.70 15.54 3.81
N ALA A 418 -1.52 16.59 3.97
CA ALA A 418 -1.42 17.75 3.09
C ALA A 418 0.01 18.36 3.15
N PRO A 419 0.51 18.92 2.04
CA PRO A 419 -0.17 19.18 0.77
C PRO A 419 -0.08 18.02 -0.24
N PHE A 420 0.34 16.83 0.19
CA PHE A 420 0.66 15.75 -0.73
C PHE A 420 -0.58 14.93 -1.12
N GLY A 421 -0.59 14.53 -2.40
CA GLY A 421 -1.54 13.58 -2.97
C GLY A 421 -0.82 12.41 -3.63
N TRP A 422 -1.47 11.25 -3.54
CA TRP A 422 -0.90 9.97 -3.99
C TRP A 422 -1.81 9.33 -5.03
N ALA A 423 -1.20 8.68 -6.02
CA ALA A 423 -1.92 8.06 -7.12
C ALA A 423 -2.97 7.02 -6.62
N PRO A 424 -2.63 6.11 -5.69
CA PRO A 424 -3.59 5.19 -5.09
C PRO A 424 -4.88 5.85 -4.58
N LEU A 425 -4.74 6.87 -3.72
CA LEU A 425 -5.88 7.55 -3.10
C LEU A 425 -6.72 8.31 -4.12
N THR A 426 -6.07 8.88 -5.14
CA THR A 426 -6.77 9.54 -6.26
C THR A 426 -7.63 8.53 -7.01
N LEU A 427 -7.09 7.37 -7.38
CA LEU A 427 -7.85 6.35 -8.09
C LEU A 427 -9.03 5.84 -7.26
N ILE A 428 -8.81 5.58 -5.96
CA ILE A 428 -9.85 5.12 -5.03
C ILE A 428 -10.98 6.14 -4.94
N ALA A 429 -10.68 7.44 -4.82
CA ALA A 429 -11.70 8.48 -4.79
C ALA A 429 -12.48 8.56 -6.11
N VAL A 430 -11.80 8.55 -7.25
CA VAL A 430 -12.43 8.60 -8.58
C VAL A 430 -13.34 7.40 -8.81
N GLN A 431 -12.84 6.18 -8.60
CA GLN A 431 -13.63 4.96 -8.78
C GLN A 431 -14.79 4.87 -7.77
N GLY A 432 -14.56 5.29 -6.53
CA GLY A 432 -15.61 5.37 -5.52
C GLY A 432 -16.73 6.34 -5.90
N LEU A 433 -16.40 7.55 -6.33
CA LEU A 433 -17.38 8.52 -6.81
C LEU A 433 -18.15 7.99 -8.02
N HIS A 434 -17.46 7.35 -8.98
CA HIS A 434 -18.09 6.76 -10.16
C HIS A 434 -19.05 5.64 -9.81
N ARG A 435 -18.72 4.78 -8.83
CA ARG A 435 -19.60 3.68 -8.40
C ARG A 435 -20.98 4.16 -7.94
N TYR A 436 -21.07 5.37 -7.38
CA TYR A 436 -22.32 5.97 -6.88
C TYR A 436 -22.87 7.06 -7.82
N GLY A 437 -22.45 7.10 -9.08
CA GLY A 437 -23.01 8.01 -10.08
C GLY A 437 -22.48 9.47 -10.03
N TYR A 438 -21.53 9.78 -9.14
CA TYR A 438 -20.85 11.09 -9.07
C TYR A 438 -19.73 11.20 -10.12
N HIS A 439 -20.07 10.89 -11.38
CA HIS A 439 -19.12 10.85 -12.49
C HIS A 439 -18.52 12.22 -12.78
N GLN A 440 -19.28 13.31 -12.61
CA GLN A 440 -18.76 14.65 -12.85
C GLN A 440 -17.66 15.03 -11.85
N GLU A 441 -17.86 14.68 -10.58
CA GLU A 441 -16.90 14.87 -9.51
C GLU A 441 -15.67 13.98 -9.71
N GLY A 442 -15.86 12.69 -9.99
CA GLY A 442 -14.77 11.76 -10.26
C GLY A 442 -13.93 12.18 -11.46
N ASP A 443 -14.55 12.49 -12.60
CA ASP A 443 -13.87 12.99 -13.80
C ASP A 443 -13.09 14.28 -13.52
N ARG A 444 -13.64 15.19 -12.70
CA ARG A 444 -12.96 16.43 -12.31
C ARG A 444 -11.67 16.14 -11.55
N ILE A 445 -11.72 15.25 -10.56
CA ILE A 445 -10.53 14.83 -9.80
C ILE A 445 -9.52 14.13 -10.70
N ALA A 446 -9.96 13.21 -11.55
CA ALA A 446 -9.10 12.50 -12.50
C ALA A 446 -8.37 13.46 -13.45
N ARG A 447 -9.09 14.43 -14.03
CA ARG A 447 -8.51 15.44 -14.93
C ARG A 447 -7.49 16.33 -14.22
N LYS A 448 -7.75 16.74 -12.98
CA LYS A 448 -6.82 17.54 -12.17
C LYS A 448 -5.51 16.80 -11.91
N PHE A 449 -5.60 15.54 -11.46
CA PHE A 449 -4.43 14.71 -11.20
C PHE A 449 -3.61 14.43 -12.46
N LEU A 450 -4.27 14.01 -13.54
CA LEU A 450 -3.60 13.79 -14.82
C LEU A 450 -2.95 15.08 -15.35
N ALA A 451 -3.54 16.26 -15.09
CA ALA A 451 -2.98 17.52 -15.56
C ALA A 451 -1.68 17.87 -14.87
N MET A 452 -1.65 17.69 -13.56
CA MET A 452 -0.43 17.82 -12.77
C MET A 452 0.64 16.83 -13.26
N VAL A 453 0.29 15.54 -13.35
CA VAL A 453 1.25 14.48 -13.70
C VAL A 453 1.82 14.66 -15.10
N ILE A 454 0.98 14.91 -16.11
CA ILE A 454 1.42 15.09 -17.51
C ILE A 454 2.30 16.33 -17.63
N LYS A 455 1.94 17.44 -16.98
CA LYS A 455 2.74 18.67 -17.00
C LYS A 455 4.11 18.49 -16.34
N GLU A 456 4.17 17.78 -15.22
CA GLU A 456 5.43 17.46 -14.56
C GLU A 456 6.27 16.47 -15.39
N PHE A 457 5.63 15.52 -16.06
CA PHE A 457 6.31 14.63 -17.01
C PHE A 457 6.91 15.41 -18.19
N GLU A 458 6.21 16.37 -18.78
CA GLU A 458 6.76 17.21 -19.86
C GLU A 458 7.98 18.01 -19.41
N ARG A 459 8.00 18.47 -18.15
CA ARG A 459 9.10 19.24 -17.57
C ARG A 459 10.33 18.37 -17.26
N ARG A 460 10.11 17.16 -16.73
CA ARG A 460 11.16 16.35 -16.12
C ARG A 460 11.51 15.08 -16.90
N GLY A 461 10.64 14.63 -17.79
CA GLY A 461 10.76 13.36 -18.54
C GLY A 461 10.56 12.10 -17.69
N ILE A 462 10.04 12.23 -16.47
CA ILE A 462 9.88 11.12 -15.50
C ILE A 462 8.54 11.23 -14.76
N LEU A 463 8.03 10.08 -14.31
CA LEU A 463 6.99 10.00 -13.28
C LEU A 463 7.61 9.65 -11.94
N VAL A 464 6.95 10.09 -10.86
CA VAL A 464 7.44 9.94 -9.49
C VAL A 464 6.38 9.35 -8.57
N GLU A 465 6.80 9.02 -7.36
CA GLU A 465 6.01 8.38 -6.32
C GLU A 465 4.81 9.23 -5.86
N LYS A 466 5.04 10.49 -5.51
CA LYS A 466 4.05 11.41 -4.91
C LYS A 466 4.20 12.85 -5.41
N TYR A 467 3.15 13.63 -5.20
CA TYR A 467 3.05 15.00 -5.72
C TYR A 467 2.48 15.96 -4.67
N ASP A 468 2.93 17.21 -4.67
CA ASP A 468 2.22 18.31 -4.03
C ASP A 468 1.03 18.69 -4.93
N VAL A 469 -0.17 18.38 -4.47
CA VAL A 469 -1.41 18.62 -5.22
C VAL A 469 -1.93 20.05 -5.07
N GLU A 470 -1.45 20.82 -4.11
CA GLU A 470 -1.78 22.25 -3.99
C GLU A 470 -0.99 23.05 -5.03
N ARG A 471 0.32 22.85 -5.07
CA ARG A 471 1.23 23.55 -6.00
C ARG A 471 1.29 22.90 -7.38
N CYS A 472 0.72 21.70 -7.54
CA CYS A 472 0.81 20.89 -8.74
C CYS A 472 2.28 20.64 -9.14
N SER A 473 3.05 20.08 -8.22
CA SER A 473 4.51 19.93 -8.32
C SER A 473 4.97 18.52 -7.96
N ALA A 474 5.97 18.01 -8.67
CA ALA A 474 6.67 16.78 -8.33
C ALA A 474 7.89 17.03 -7.42
N ASN A 475 8.22 18.28 -7.11
CA ASN A 475 9.19 18.62 -6.05
C ASN A 475 8.46 18.65 -4.70
N VAL A 476 8.81 17.70 -3.83
CA VAL A 476 8.20 17.50 -2.50
C VAL A 476 9.24 17.38 -1.39
N SER A 477 10.52 17.19 -1.74
CA SER A 477 11.58 16.85 -0.79
C SER A 477 11.80 17.95 0.26
N ASP A 478 11.75 19.21 -0.13
CA ASP A 478 11.97 20.37 0.75
C ASP A 478 10.86 20.56 1.80
N GLU A 479 9.74 19.84 1.67
CA GLU A 479 8.53 19.98 2.50
C GLU A 479 8.30 18.78 3.43
N ILE A 480 9.10 17.72 3.30
CA ILE A 480 9.01 16.51 4.12
C ILE A 480 9.97 16.61 5.29
N CYS A 481 9.41 16.74 6.50
CA CYS A 481 10.17 16.83 7.74
C CYS A 481 10.50 15.46 8.35
N PHE A 482 9.70 14.43 8.07
CA PHE A 482 9.80 13.10 8.67
C PHE A 482 9.64 11.97 7.64
N GLY A 483 10.30 10.84 7.90
CA GLY A 483 10.48 9.76 6.92
C GLY A 483 11.75 9.98 6.09
N TYR A 484 11.77 9.42 4.88
CA TYR A 484 12.81 9.67 3.89
C TYR A 484 12.45 10.88 3.01
N SER A 485 13.45 11.68 2.65
CA SER A 485 13.26 12.95 1.93
C SER A 485 13.22 12.81 0.40
N SER A 486 13.54 11.64 -0.16
CA SER A 486 13.54 11.43 -1.61
C SER A 486 12.13 11.25 -2.19
N ASN A 487 11.93 11.73 -3.42
CA ASN A 487 10.78 11.39 -4.25
C ASN A 487 11.24 10.40 -5.33
N GLU A 488 10.85 9.13 -5.19
CA GLU A 488 11.40 8.04 -5.99
C GLU A 488 10.91 8.09 -7.44
N ILE A 489 11.82 7.79 -8.37
CA ILE A 489 11.56 7.79 -9.82
C ILE A 489 11.02 6.42 -10.23
N GLY A 490 9.96 6.39 -11.03
CA GLY A 490 9.44 5.16 -11.61
C GLY A 490 7.98 5.30 -12.04
N PHE A 491 7.04 5.60 -11.16
CA PHE A 491 6.83 4.81 -9.95
C PHE A 491 5.63 3.89 -10.23
N GLY A 492 5.68 2.63 -9.80
CA GLY A 492 4.82 1.54 -10.25
C GLY A 492 3.32 1.85 -10.12
N TRP A 493 2.88 2.29 -8.94
CA TRP A 493 1.47 2.69 -8.78
C TRP A 493 1.09 3.91 -9.62
N THR A 494 2.02 4.84 -9.87
CA THR A 494 1.70 6.11 -10.54
C THR A 494 1.46 5.78 -12.01
N ASN A 495 2.30 4.91 -12.56
CA ASN A 495 2.15 4.38 -13.89
C ASN A 495 0.80 3.68 -14.07
N GLY A 496 0.46 2.74 -13.18
CA GLY A 496 -0.79 2.00 -13.26
C GLY A 496 -2.03 2.89 -13.12
N VAL A 497 -2.03 3.78 -12.13
CA VAL A 497 -3.12 4.74 -11.89
C VAL A 497 -3.30 5.70 -13.07
N VAL A 498 -2.21 6.21 -13.66
CA VAL A 498 -2.31 7.09 -14.83
C VAL A 498 -2.99 6.37 -16.00
N LEU A 499 -2.65 5.11 -16.26
CA LEU A 499 -3.31 4.32 -17.31
C LEU A 499 -4.80 4.10 -17.01
N GLU A 500 -5.16 3.79 -15.77
CA GLU A 500 -6.55 3.63 -15.33
C GLU A 500 -7.38 4.92 -15.46
N LEU A 501 -6.83 6.05 -15.02
CA LEU A 501 -7.52 7.34 -15.10
C LEU A 501 -7.67 7.80 -16.56
N LEU A 502 -6.66 7.57 -17.40
CA LEU A 502 -6.76 7.84 -18.84
C LEU A 502 -7.83 6.97 -19.51
N ALA A 503 -7.96 5.70 -19.11
CA ALA A 503 -9.01 4.82 -19.61
C ALA A 503 -10.40 5.22 -19.10
N THR A 504 -10.49 5.72 -17.86
CA THR A 504 -11.74 6.19 -17.25
C THR A 504 -12.32 7.41 -17.98
N LEU A 505 -11.46 8.29 -18.50
CA LEU A 505 -11.85 9.54 -19.17
C LEU A 505 -12.02 9.41 -20.70
N ALA A 506 -11.71 8.23 -21.26
CA ALA A 506 -11.79 7.94 -22.70
C ALA A 506 -13.20 7.47 -23.07
#